data_AF-A0A7R9XNK4-F1
#
_entry.id   AF-A0A7R9XNK4-F1
#
_cell.length_a   1.000
_cell.length_b   1.000
_cell.length_c   1.000
_cell.angle_alpha   90.00
_cell.angle_beta   90.00
_cell.angle_gamma   90.00
#
_symmetry.space_group_name_H-M   'P 1'
#
loop_
_entity.id
_entity.type
_entity.pdbx_description
1 polymer ?
#
loop_
_entity_poly.entity_id
_entity_poly.type
_entity_poly.pdbx_seq_one_letter_code
_entity_poly.pdbx_strand_id
1 'polypeptide(L)'
;SSSHLVSLPPRLHLKDGCSSNLRARKELEALAARSLTYTLHQAHTAEELSAEEMFFLSEAYKSQVVSVISTAHLVDVVMTCPSVRLKPSGRDTGFTAAYQFHPLKALHYSRDHVISTAKGMVLGRPQCPQRQREVEVLRFCLAK
;
A
#
# COMPACT_ATOMS: atom_id res chain seq x y z
N SER A 1 18.33 21.19 10.37
CA SER A 1 17.40 20.61 11.37
C SER A 1 16.82 19.26 10.94
N SER A 2 17.61 18.40 10.29
CA SER A 2 17.14 17.19 9.59
C SER A 2 17.11 15.92 10.47
N SER A 3 17.46 16.05 11.75
CA SER A 3 17.55 14.94 12.72
C SER A 3 16.21 14.53 13.33
N HIS A 4 15.17 15.37 13.25
CA HIS A 4 13.85 15.06 13.84
C HIS A 4 13.01 14.09 13.00
N LEU A 5 13.20 14.06 11.67
CA LEU A 5 12.48 13.18 10.74
C LEU A 5 12.77 11.69 10.95
N VAL A 6 13.87 11.35 11.62
CA VAL A 6 14.28 9.94 11.84
C VAL A 6 13.64 9.34 13.09
N SER A 7 13.04 10.16 13.97
CA SER A 7 12.54 9.72 15.28
C SER A 7 11.04 9.44 15.35
N LEU A 8 10.25 9.98 14.42
CA LEU A 8 8.80 9.82 14.44
C LEU A 8 8.37 8.55 13.70
N PRO A 9 7.38 7.80 14.23
CA PRO A 9 6.92 6.59 13.59
C PRO A 9 6.39 6.90 12.18
N PRO A 10 6.67 6.07 11.17
CA PRO A 10 6.31 6.34 9.77
C PRO A 10 4.80 6.57 9.55
N ARG A 11 3.96 6.00 10.42
CA ARG A 11 2.51 6.29 10.45
C ARG A 11 2.19 7.76 10.64
N LEU A 12 2.98 8.49 11.44
CA LEU A 12 2.75 9.89 11.73
C LEU A 12 3.08 10.76 10.50
N HIS A 13 4.21 10.49 9.83
CA HIS A 13 4.63 11.20 8.61
C HIS A 13 3.68 10.97 7.42
N LEU A 14 3.11 9.78 7.31
CA LEU A 14 2.13 9.50 6.26
C LEU A 14 0.81 10.25 6.47
N LYS A 15 0.43 10.45 7.73
CA LYS A 15 -0.77 11.23 8.10
C LYS A 15 -0.52 12.73 7.96
N ASP A 16 0.70 13.18 8.27
CA ASP A 16 1.06 14.60 8.25
C ASP A 16 1.12 15.14 6.81
N GLY A 17 0.43 16.26 6.57
CA GLY A 17 0.30 16.90 5.26
C GLY A 17 -0.71 16.28 4.28
N CYS A 18 -1.29 15.10 4.54
CA CYS A 18 -2.31 14.50 3.66
C CYS A 18 -3.74 15.00 3.95
N SER A 19 -3.98 15.59 5.12
CA SER A 19 -5.29 16.15 5.50
C SER A 19 -5.55 17.54 4.91
N SER A 20 -4.51 18.32 4.63
CA SER A 20 -4.60 19.69 4.12
C SER A 20 -4.22 19.85 2.64
N ASN A 21 -3.57 18.85 2.04
CA ASN A 21 -3.08 18.91 0.66
C ASN A 21 -3.71 17.82 -0.23
N LEU A 22 -4.57 18.25 -1.15
CA LEU A 22 -5.25 17.37 -2.13
C LEU A 22 -4.27 16.59 -3.01
N ARG A 23 -3.10 17.15 -3.32
CA ARG A 23 -2.07 16.47 -4.10
C ARG A 23 -1.45 15.31 -3.30
N ALA A 24 -1.08 15.57 -2.05
CA ALA A 24 -0.54 14.55 -1.15
C ALA A 24 -1.55 13.41 -0.91
N ARG A 25 -2.85 13.76 -0.85
CA ARG A 25 -3.93 12.77 -0.76
C ARG A 25 -4.01 11.87 -2.00
N LYS A 26 -3.99 12.43 -3.21
CA LYS A 26 -3.98 11.62 -4.45
C LYS A 26 -2.75 10.72 -4.57
N GLU A 27 -1.59 11.22 -4.16
CA GLU A 27 -0.36 10.42 -4.15
C GLU A 27 -0.42 9.28 -3.13
N LEU A 28 -1.05 9.51 -1.96
CA LEU A 28 -1.32 8.47 -0.97
C LEU A 28 -2.32 7.42 -1.48
N GLU A 29 -3.37 7.83 -2.18
CA GLU A 29 -4.32 6.92 -2.84
C GLU A 29 -3.59 6.04 -3.86
N ALA A 30 -2.74 6.64 -4.71
CA ALA A 30 -1.95 5.88 -5.67
C ALA A 30 -0.99 4.89 -4.97
N LEU A 31 -0.37 5.27 -3.85
CA LEU A 31 0.49 4.40 -3.05
C LEU A 31 -0.30 3.25 -2.39
N ALA A 32 -1.50 3.53 -1.88
CA ALA A 32 -2.38 2.53 -1.29
C ALA A 32 -2.88 1.53 -2.35
N ALA A 33 -3.26 2.01 -3.54
CA ALA A 33 -3.67 1.15 -4.66
C ALA A 33 -2.54 0.18 -5.08
N ARG A 34 -1.29 0.65 -5.13
CA ARG A 34 -0.12 -0.22 -5.40
C ARG A 34 0.15 -1.24 -4.29
N SER A 35 -0.22 -0.92 -3.05
CA SER A 35 -0.03 -1.78 -1.88
C SER A 35 -1.11 -2.85 -1.72
N LEU A 36 -2.29 -2.62 -2.33
CA LEU A 36 -3.45 -3.49 -2.28
C LEU A 36 -3.47 -4.45 -3.46
N THR A 37 -3.44 -5.75 -3.18
CA THR A 37 -3.43 -6.78 -4.22
C THR A 37 -4.74 -7.55 -4.19
N TYR A 38 -5.39 -7.68 -5.36
CA TYR A 38 -6.53 -8.58 -5.54
C TYR A 38 -6.09 -9.75 -6.39
N THR A 39 -6.38 -10.96 -5.93
CA THR A 39 -6.02 -12.20 -6.60
C THR A 39 -7.19 -13.16 -6.57
N LEU A 40 -7.35 -13.93 -7.64
CA LEU A 40 -8.27 -15.06 -7.65
C LEU A 40 -7.63 -16.23 -6.86
N HIS A 41 -8.46 -16.99 -6.15
CA HIS A 41 -8.00 -18.21 -5.51
C HIS A 41 -7.46 -19.20 -6.56
N GLN A 42 -6.31 -19.83 -6.30
CA GLN A 42 -5.57 -20.68 -7.25
C GLN A 42 -6.36 -21.85 -7.86
N ALA A 43 -7.49 -22.19 -7.26
CA ALA A 43 -8.39 -23.25 -7.73
C ALA A 43 -9.33 -22.81 -8.86
N HIS A 44 -9.30 -21.54 -9.25
CA HIS A 44 -10.15 -20.98 -10.30
C HIS A 44 -9.29 -20.23 -11.31
N THR A 45 -9.67 -20.29 -12.57
CA THR A 45 -9.04 -19.53 -13.67
C THR A 45 -9.91 -18.32 -14.03
N ALA A 46 -9.29 -17.28 -14.59
CA ALA A 46 -10.00 -16.06 -14.98
C ALA A 46 -11.04 -16.30 -16.10
N GLU A 47 -10.93 -17.43 -16.81
CA GLU A 47 -11.83 -17.86 -17.88
C GLU A 47 -13.17 -18.41 -17.34
N GLU A 48 -13.22 -18.80 -16.07
CA GLU A 48 -14.43 -19.29 -15.40
C GLU A 48 -15.27 -18.17 -14.78
N LEU A 49 -14.79 -16.91 -14.85
CA LEU A 49 -15.43 -15.75 -14.23
C LEU A 49 -16.35 -15.02 -15.22
N SER A 50 -17.48 -14.54 -14.72
CA SER A 50 -18.34 -13.62 -15.45
C SER A 50 -17.69 -12.23 -15.62
N ALA A 51 -18.22 -11.41 -16.53
CA ALA A 51 -17.74 -10.04 -16.73
C ALA A 51 -17.90 -9.17 -15.46
N GLU A 52 -18.95 -9.41 -14.67
CA GLU A 52 -19.18 -8.73 -13.38
C GLU A 52 -18.16 -9.17 -12.34
N GLU A 53 -17.76 -10.44 -12.38
CA GLU A 53 -16.79 -11.03 -11.48
C GLU A 53 -15.36 -10.56 -11.76
N MET A 54 -15.01 -10.39 -13.04
CA MET A 54 -13.76 -9.78 -13.46
C MET A 54 -13.64 -8.31 -13.02
N PHE A 55 -14.77 -7.59 -12.89
CA PHE A 55 -14.75 -6.19 -12.44
C PHE A 55 -14.14 -6.05 -11.03
N PHE A 56 -14.43 -6.98 -10.11
CA PHE A 56 -13.86 -6.94 -8.75
C PHE A 56 -12.35 -7.18 -8.70
N LEU A 57 -11.78 -7.79 -9.74
CA LEU A 57 -10.33 -7.97 -9.90
C LEU A 57 -9.66 -6.80 -10.62
N SER A 58 -10.46 -5.94 -11.26
CA SER A 58 -9.98 -4.82 -12.09
C SER A 58 -9.40 -3.68 -11.25
N GLU A 59 -8.46 -2.93 -11.85
CA GLU A 59 -7.92 -1.71 -11.26
C GLU A 59 -8.98 -0.61 -11.06
N ALA A 60 -10.06 -0.63 -11.86
CA ALA A 60 -11.16 0.32 -11.73
C ALA A 60 -11.87 0.18 -10.38
N TYR A 61 -12.17 -1.05 -9.96
CA TYR A 61 -12.74 -1.33 -8.65
C TYR A 61 -11.79 -0.93 -7.52
N LYS A 62 -10.48 -1.24 -7.65
CA LYS A 62 -9.48 -0.84 -6.65
C LYS A 62 -9.43 0.67 -6.47
N SER A 63 -9.43 1.42 -7.57
CA SER A 63 -9.42 2.89 -7.57
C SER A 63 -10.66 3.45 -6.87
N GLN A 64 -11.84 2.89 -7.15
CA GLN A 64 -13.08 3.27 -6.49
C GLN A 64 -13.03 3.03 -4.99
N VAL A 65 -12.59 1.84 -4.56
CA VAL A 65 -12.44 1.49 -3.13
C VAL A 65 -11.46 2.44 -2.44
N VAL A 66 -10.30 2.69 -3.03
CA VAL A 66 -9.27 3.58 -2.46
C VAL A 66 -9.77 5.03 -2.36
N SER A 67 -10.57 5.51 -3.32
CA SER A 67 -11.07 6.89 -3.34
C SER A 67 -12.01 7.21 -2.16
N VAL A 68 -12.79 6.22 -1.69
CA VAL A 68 -13.75 6.40 -0.58
C VAL A 68 -13.14 6.14 0.81
N ILE A 69 -11.95 5.55 0.88
CA ILE A 69 -11.28 5.21 2.14
C ILE A 69 -10.70 6.45 2.81
N SER A 70 -10.91 6.58 4.13
CA SER A 70 -10.36 7.70 4.91
C SER A 70 -8.83 7.72 4.90
N THR A 71 -8.21 8.89 5.07
CA THR A 71 -6.74 9.01 5.03
C THR A 71 -6.05 8.14 6.08
N ALA A 72 -6.64 7.99 7.27
CA ALA A 72 -6.10 7.10 8.30
C ALA A 72 -6.08 5.63 7.84
N HIS A 73 -7.17 5.17 7.21
CA HIS A 73 -7.25 3.81 6.70
C HIS A 73 -6.39 3.57 5.47
N LEU A 74 -6.16 4.58 4.61
CA LEU A 74 -5.18 4.46 3.53
C LEU A 74 -3.78 4.21 4.06
N VAL A 75 -3.39 4.89 5.14
CA VAL A 75 -2.11 4.64 5.81
C VAL A 75 -2.06 3.19 6.31
N ASP A 76 -3.13 2.68 6.90
CA ASP A 76 -3.17 1.28 7.32
C ASP A 76 -3.06 0.30 6.14
N VAL A 77 -3.71 0.57 5.00
CA VAL A 77 -3.58 -0.24 3.78
C VAL A 77 -2.13 -0.26 3.30
N VAL A 78 -1.46 0.89 3.24
CA VAL A 78 -0.04 0.98 2.85
C VAL A 78 0.85 0.19 3.83
N MET A 79 0.62 0.34 5.14
CA MET A 79 1.46 -0.30 6.17
C MET A 79 1.22 -1.81 6.28
N THR A 80 0.01 -2.28 6.01
CA THR A 80 -0.37 -3.70 6.13
C THR A 80 -0.21 -4.48 4.83
N CYS A 81 -0.11 -3.79 3.67
CA CYS A 81 -0.01 -4.38 2.34
C CYS A 81 -0.97 -5.58 2.17
N PRO A 82 -2.29 -5.35 2.26
CA PRO A 82 -3.28 -6.41 2.22
C PRO A 82 -3.35 -7.06 0.84
N SER A 83 -3.57 -8.36 0.85
CA SER A 83 -3.85 -9.19 -0.32
C SER A 83 -5.21 -9.84 -0.14
N VAL A 84 -6.16 -9.46 -0.98
CA VAL A 84 -7.53 -9.98 -0.99
C VAL A 84 -7.57 -11.12 -2.00
N ARG A 85 -7.83 -12.33 -1.51
CA ARG A 85 -8.12 -13.50 -2.35
C ARG A 85 -9.61 -13.66 -2.49
N LEU A 86 -10.10 -13.53 -3.71
CA LEU A 86 -11.50 -13.79 -4.04
C LEU A 86 -11.67 -15.26 -4.42
N LYS A 87 -12.64 -15.92 -3.83
CA LYS A 87 -13.06 -17.28 -4.16
C LYS A 87 -14.54 -17.25 -4.57
N PRO A 88 -14.90 -17.66 -5.80
CA PRO A 88 -16.30 -17.79 -6.19
C PRO A 88 -17.06 -18.68 -5.18
N SER A 89 -18.21 -18.21 -4.73
CA SER A 89 -19.09 -18.93 -3.81
C SER A 89 -20.44 -19.12 -4.46
N GLY A 90 -20.88 -20.37 -4.56
CA GLY A 90 -22.22 -20.72 -5.05
C GLY A 90 -23.36 -20.40 -4.08
N ARG A 91 -23.11 -19.64 -2.99
CA ARG A 91 -24.14 -19.18 -2.04
C ARG A 91 -24.18 -17.65 -1.99
N ASP A 92 -25.36 -17.13 -2.28
CA ASP A 92 -25.97 -15.80 -2.06
C ASP A 92 -25.18 -14.50 -2.37
N THR A 93 -23.84 -14.48 -2.37
CA THR A 93 -23.04 -13.25 -2.59
C THR A 93 -21.98 -13.34 -3.70
N GLY A 94 -21.96 -14.42 -4.48
CA GLY A 94 -21.05 -14.60 -5.64
C GLY A 94 -19.58 -14.85 -5.27
N PHE A 95 -19.02 -14.16 -4.27
CA PHE A 95 -17.65 -14.36 -3.79
C PHE A 95 -17.54 -14.47 -2.27
N THR A 96 -16.58 -15.28 -1.83
CA THR A 96 -15.98 -15.28 -0.50
C THR A 96 -14.59 -14.64 -0.57
N ALA A 97 -14.34 -13.63 0.26
CA ALA A 97 -13.04 -12.97 0.36
C ALA A 97 -12.21 -13.55 1.51
N ALA A 98 -10.97 -13.91 1.23
CA ALA A 98 -9.95 -14.25 2.21
C ALA A 98 -8.86 -13.16 2.24
N TYR A 99 -8.53 -12.67 3.42
CA TYR A 99 -7.57 -11.58 3.58
C TYR A 99 -6.22 -12.11 4.08
N GLN A 100 -5.13 -11.67 3.44
CA GLN A 100 -3.77 -11.90 3.92
C GLN A 100 -3.06 -10.56 4.04
N PHE A 101 -2.21 -10.41 5.05
CA PHE A 101 -1.47 -9.16 5.28
C PHE A 101 0.03 -9.42 5.18
N HIS A 102 0.73 -8.48 4.54
CA HIS A 102 2.18 -8.51 4.37
C HIS A 102 2.80 -7.25 4.97
N PRO A 103 2.69 -7.05 6.30
CA PRO A 103 3.03 -5.77 6.92
C PRO A 103 4.49 -5.39 6.71
N LEU A 104 4.74 -4.08 6.58
CA LEU A 104 6.06 -3.48 6.41
C LEU A 104 6.79 -3.43 7.76
N LYS A 105 7.27 -4.59 8.24
CA LYS A 105 7.86 -4.76 9.57
C LYS A 105 9.18 -4.02 9.76
N ALA A 106 10.01 -3.87 8.72
CA ALA A 106 11.34 -3.29 8.86
C ALA A 106 11.35 -1.75 8.77
N LEU A 107 10.19 -1.12 8.54
CA LEU A 107 10.06 0.35 8.57
C LEU A 107 10.29 0.94 9.98
N HIS A 108 10.25 0.12 11.03
CA HIS A 108 10.76 0.48 12.37
C HIS A 108 12.28 0.67 12.41
N TYR A 109 13.03 0.04 11.50
CA TYR A 109 14.48 0.13 11.37
C TYR A 109 14.88 0.97 10.15
N SER A 110 14.36 2.20 10.07
CA SER A 110 14.58 3.14 8.95
C SER A 110 16.06 3.42 8.63
N ARG A 111 16.96 3.20 9.59
CA ARG A 111 18.42 3.33 9.41
C ARG A 111 18.98 2.36 8.37
N ASP A 112 18.36 1.20 8.18
CA ASP A 112 18.90 0.16 7.29
C ASP A 112 18.56 0.42 5.81
N HIS A 113 17.68 1.39 5.53
CA HIS A 113 17.24 1.74 4.18
C HIS A 113 17.73 3.11 3.72
N VAL A 114 18.20 3.96 4.64
CA VAL A 114 18.64 5.34 4.34
C VAL A 114 20.04 5.60 4.89
N ILE A 115 20.95 6.03 4.00
CA ILE A 115 22.29 6.48 4.39
C ILE A 115 22.29 8.01 4.36
N SER A 116 22.51 8.63 5.51
CA SER A 116 22.72 10.08 5.60
C SER A 116 24.17 10.40 5.20
N THR A 117 24.34 11.24 4.20
CA THR A 117 25.65 11.74 3.75
C THR A 117 25.70 13.26 3.91
N ALA A 118 26.91 13.84 3.93
CA ALA A 118 27.09 15.29 4.02
C ALA A 118 26.42 16.08 2.88
N LYS A 119 26.09 15.42 1.76
CA LYS A 119 25.43 16.02 0.58
C LYS A 119 23.93 15.73 0.50
N GLY A 120 23.38 14.92 1.41
CA GLY A 120 21.96 14.54 1.40
C GLY A 120 21.71 13.09 1.81
N MET A 121 20.46 12.64 1.65
CA MET A 121 20.03 11.29 1.97
C MET A 121 20.07 10.38 0.74
N VAL A 122 20.67 9.20 0.88
CA VAL A 122 20.72 8.16 -0.15
C VAL A 122 19.80 7.02 0.27
N LEU A 123 18.84 6.68 -0.60
CA LEU A 123 17.94 5.54 -0.42
C LEU A 123 18.51 4.30 -1.10
N GLY A 124 18.59 3.18 -0.37
CA GLY A 124 19.04 1.90 -0.94
C GLY A 124 18.05 1.34 -1.97
N ARG A 125 18.53 0.53 -2.93
CA ARG A 125 17.69 -0.20 -3.90
C ARG A 125 17.73 -1.71 -3.63
N PRO A 126 16.99 -2.22 -2.63
CA PRO A 126 17.03 -3.63 -2.27
C PRO A 126 16.44 -4.50 -3.39
N GLN A 127 16.89 -5.75 -3.51
CA GLN A 127 16.34 -6.72 -4.47
C GLN A 127 15.06 -7.41 -3.96
N CYS A 128 14.88 -7.48 -2.63
CA CYS A 128 13.69 -8.08 -2.03
C CYS A 128 12.45 -7.18 -2.28
N PRO A 129 11.37 -7.69 -2.87
CA PRO A 129 10.15 -6.93 -3.15
C PRO A 129 9.53 -6.27 -1.91
N GLN A 130 9.60 -6.94 -0.76
CA GLN A 130 9.10 -6.40 0.50
C GLN A 130 9.88 -5.14 0.91
N ARG A 131 11.23 -5.20 0.87
CA ARG A 131 12.08 -4.04 1.21
C ARG A 131 12.02 -2.92 0.17
N GLN A 132 11.69 -3.23 -1.09
CA GLN A 132 11.47 -2.19 -2.11
C GLN A 132 10.26 -1.31 -1.77
N ARG A 133 9.16 -1.92 -1.29
CA ARG A 133 7.98 -1.16 -0.84
C ARG A 133 8.30 -0.27 0.36
N GLU A 134 9.12 -0.75 1.29
CA GLU A 134 9.56 0.07 2.44
C GLU A 134 10.32 1.32 1.97
N VAL A 135 11.23 1.16 1.01
CA VAL A 135 11.96 2.29 0.40
C VAL A 135 11.02 3.23 -0.35
N GLU A 136 10.00 2.72 -1.02
CA GLU A 136 9.00 3.54 -1.72
C GLU A 136 8.19 4.40 -0.74
N VAL A 137 7.75 3.83 0.37
CA VAL A 137 7.07 4.55 1.46
C VAL A 137 7.99 5.61 2.08
N LEU A 138 9.26 5.27 2.32
CA LEU A 138 10.25 6.22 2.82
C LEU A 138 10.51 7.37 1.83
N ARG A 139 10.61 7.08 0.53
CA ARG A 139 10.74 8.09 -0.52
C ARG A 139 9.54 9.04 -0.51
N PHE A 140 8.33 8.52 -0.38
CA PHE A 140 7.13 9.34 -0.27
C PHE A 140 7.16 10.25 0.97
N CYS A 141 7.64 9.74 2.11
CA CYS A 141 7.76 10.55 3.32
C CYS A 141 8.85 11.64 3.21
N LEU A 142 9.96 11.36 2.53
CA LEU A 142 11.10 12.28 2.38
C LEU A 142 10.97 13.28 1.23
N ALA A 143 10.08 13.03 0.27
CA ALA A 143 9.82 13.92 -0.86
C ALA A 143 8.78 15.02 -0.55
N LYS A 144 8.23 15.02 0.67
CA LYS A 144 7.34 16.06 1.19
C LYS A 144 8.11 17.21 1.81
#